data_AF-A0A970CH69-F1
#
_entry.id   AF-A0A970CH69-F1
#
_cell.length_a   1.000
_cell.length_b   1.000
_cell.length_c   1.000
_cell.angle_alpha   90.00
_cell.angle_beta   90.00
_cell.angle_gamma   90.00
#
_symmetry.space_group_name_H-M   'P 1'
#
loop_
_entity.id
_entity.type
_entity.pdbx_description
1 polymer ?
#
loop_
_entity_poly.entity_id
_entity_poly.type
_entity_poly.pdbx_seq_one_letter_code
_entity_poly.pdbx_strand_id
1 'polypeptide(L)'
;MESHDHSHQHPNKKSVLNRLSRVIGHLEGIKRMIDDDVDCSEILIQLSAVRSAINSTGKIILSDHINHCLIHAYEENNTEVIDKLNDAIDKFLK
;
A
#
# COMPACT_ATOMS: atom_id res chain seq x y z
N MET A 1 24.45 10.19 -5.38
CA MET A 1 23.17 9.88 -4.70
C MET A 1 22.76 8.50 -5.19
N GLU A 2 23.32 7.47 -4.57
CA GLU A 2 23.08 6.08 -4.98
C GLU A 2 21.73 5.65 -4.41
N SER A 3 20.75 5.50 -5.31
CA SER A 3 19.51 4.81 -5.03
C SER A 3 19.84 3.33 -4.81
N HIS A 4 20.06 2.93 -3.56
CA HIS A 4 20.10 1.52 -3.22
C HIS A 4 18.72 0.91 -3.50
N ASP A 5 18.61 0.21 -4.63
CA ASP A 5 17.47 -0.60 -5.02
C ASP A 5 17.57 -1.95 -4.29
N HIS A 6 16.93 -2.04 -3.13
CA HIS A 6 16.87 -3.29 -2.37
C HIS A 6 15.62 -4.07 -2.82
N SER A 7 15.82 -5.15 -3.58
CA SER A 7 14.74 -6.09 -3.92
C SER A 7 14.33 -6.89 -2.67
N HIS A 8 13.38 -6.38 -1.89
CA HIS A 8 12.84 -7.10 -0.74
C HIS A 8 11.79 -8.14 -1.17
N GLN A 9 11.91 -9.38 -0.68
CA GLN A 9 10.78 -10.30 -0.71
C GLN A 9 9.79 -9.87 0.37
N HIS A 10 8.61 -9.38 -0.03
CA HIS A 10 7.51 -9.18 0.91
C HIS A 10 7.06 -10.54 1.47
N PRO A 11 7.18 -10.82 2.78
CA PRO A 11 6.66 -12.07 3.36
C PRO A 11 5.17 -12.21 3.07
N ASN A 12 4.46 -11.08 2.96
CA ASN A 12 3.05 -11.03 2.62
C ASN A 12 2.76 -10.86 1.12
N LYS A 13 3.73 -11.10 0.21
CA LYS A 13 3.58 -10.86 -1.24
C LYS A 13 2.27 -11.41 -1.81
N LYS A 14 1.96 -12.69 -1.56
CA LYS A 14 0.74 -13.32 -2.05
C LYS A 14 -0.52 -12.66 -1.47
N SER A 15 -0.50 -12.30 -0.19
CA SER A 15 -1.62 -11.62 0.48
C SER A 15 -1.84 -10.22 -0.10
N VAL A 16 -0.78 -9.45 -0.29
CA VAL A 16 -0.81 -8.11 -0.90
C VAL A 16 -1.35 -8.18 -2.33
N LEU A 17 -0.82 -9.07 -3.16
CA LEU A 17 -1.32 -9.27 -4.54
C LEU A 17 -2.80 -9.63 -4.55
N ASN A 18 -3.24 -10.55 -3.69
CA ASN A 18 -4.65 -10.93 -3.60
C ASN A 18 -5.56 -9.78 -3.13
N ARG A 19 -5.05 -8.86 -2.31
CA ARG A 19 -5.80 -7.67 -1.89
C ARG A 19 -5.91 -6.67 -3.03
N LEU A 20 -4.81 -6.40 -3.73
CA LEU A 20 -4.81 -5.54 -4.91
C LEU A 20 -5.75 -6.05 -6.00
N SER A 21 -5.75 -7.35 -6.29
CA SER A 21 -6.69 -7.94 -7.26
C SER A 21 -8.15 -7.72 -6.86
N ARG A 22 -8.49 -7.77 -5.57
CA ARG A 22 -9.85 -7.45 -5.09
C ARG A 22 -10.19 -5.97 -5.25
N VAL A 23 -9.26 -5.08 -4.92
CA VAL A 23 -9.41 -3.63 -5.12
C VAL A 23 -9.68 -3.30 -6.58
N ILE A 24 -8.93 -3.92 -7.51
CA ILE A 24 -9.14 -3.77 -8.96
C ILE A 24 -10.53 -4.25 -9.36
N GLY A 25 -10.95 -5.43 -8.91
CA GLY A 25 -12.30 -5.94 -9.19
C GLY A 25 -13.42 -5.04 -8.64
N HIS A 26 -13.20 -4.39 -7.49
CA HIS A 26 -14.13 -3.44 -6.91
C HIS A 26 -14.21 -2.15 -7.75
N LEU A 27 -13.08 -1.61 -8.19
CA LEU A 27 -13.04 -0.46 -9.10
C LEU A 27 -13.74 -0.74 -10.43
N GLU A 28 -13.56 -1.94 -11.01
CA GLU A 28 -14.32 -2.36 -12.20
C GLU A 28 -15.83 -2.43 -11.93
N GLY A 29 -16.23 -2.79 -10.70
CA GLY A 29 -17.63 -2.72 -10.26
C GLY A 29 -18.16 -1.30 -10.24
N ILE A 30 -17.40 -0.36 -9.66
CA ILE A 30 -17.76 1.07 -9.63
C ILE A 30 -17.87 1.65 -11.04
N LYS A 31 -16.97 1.27 -11.94
CA LYS A 31 -17.04 1.67 -13.35
C LYS A 31 -18.37 1.24 -13.99
N ARG A 32 -18.84 0.01 -13.73
CA ARG A 32 -20.16 -0.44 -14.20
C ARG A 32 -21.31 0.34 -13.56
N MET A 33 -21.22 0.64 -12.25
CA MET A 33 -22.24 1.47 -11.59
C MET A 33 -22.39 2.85 -12.24
N ILE A 34 -21.28 3.44 -12.72
CA ILE A 34 -21.32 4.71 -13.47
C ILE A 34 -21.99 4.53 -14.83
N ASP A 35 -21.67 3.44 -15.55
CA ASP A 35 -22.27 3.11 -16.85
C ASP A 35 -23.78 2.82 -16.74
N ASP A 36 -24.20 2.26 -15.61
CA ASP A 36 -25.59 1.94 -15.27
C ASP A 36 -26.36 3.12 -14.64
N ASP A 37 -25.81 4.35 -14.67
CA ASP A 37 -26.40 5.58 -14.10
C ASP A 37 -26.84 5.44 -12.62
N VAL A 38 -26.09 4.66 -11.83
CA VAL A 38 -26.36 4.48 -10.38
C VAL A 38 -26.18 5.80 -9.63
N ASP A 39 -26.95 5.98 -8.55
CA ASP A 39 -26.93 7.16 -7.71
C ASP A 39 -25.51 7.54 -7.24
N CYS A 40 -25.20 8.83 -7.32
CA CYS A 40 -23.88 9.38 -6.99
C CYS A 40 -23.48 9.09 -5.53
N SER A 41 -24.43 9.07 -4.59
CA SER A 41 -24.12 8.78 -3.19
C SER A 41 -23.67 7.33 -2.99
N GLU A 42 -24.28 6.38 -3.70
CA GLU A 42 -23.88 4.97 -3.69
C GLU A 42 -22.48 4.79 -4.29
N ILE A 43 -22.18 5.47 -5.40
CA ILE A 43 -20.84 5.46 -6.01
C ILE A 43 -19.79 5.99 -5.01
N LEU A 44 -20.08 7.10 -4.31
CA LEU A 44 -19.18 7.68 -3.31
C LEU A 44 -18.93 6.75 -2.11
N ILE A 45 -19.95 5.99 -1.69
CA ILE A 45 -19.81 4.96 -0.65
C ILE A 45 -18.86 3.86 -1.11
N GLN A 46 -19.02 3.36 -2.34
CA GLN A 46 -18.13 2.33 -2.89
C GLN A 46 -16.70 2.81 -3.08
N LEU A 47 -16.50 4.04 -3.56
CA LEU A 47 -15.17 4.65 -3.65
C LEU A 47 -14.49 4.77 -2.27
N SER A 48 -15.27 5.10 -1.24
CA SER A 48 -14.78 5.15 0.15
C SER A 48 -14.35 3.77 0.67
N ALA A 49 -15.07 2.71 0.29
CA ALA A 49 -14.68 1.34 0.60
C ALA A 49 -13.37 0.95 -0.10
N VAL A 50 -13.21 1.31 -1.39
CA VAL A 50 -11.97 1.10 -2.15
C VAL A 50 -10.79 1.82 -1.49
N ARG A 51 -10.95 3.10 -1.14
CA ARG A 51 -9.92 3.87 -0.43
C ARG A 51 -9.49 3.18 0.87
N SER A 52 -10.46 2.65 1.62
CA SER A 52 -10.19 1.94 2.88
C SER A 52 -9.41 0.63 2.66
N ALA A 53 -9.75 -0.12 1.60
CA ALA A 53 -9.05 -1.34 1.22
C ALA A 53 -7.61 -1.07 0.75
N ILE A 54 -7.39 0.03 0.01
CA ILE A 54 -6.05 0.49 -0.40
C ILE A 54 -5.23 0.83 0.85
N ASN A 55 -5.76 1.64 1.76
CA ASN A 55 -5.08 2.01 3.00
C ASN A 55 -4.71 0.77 3.85
N SER A 56 -5.63 -0.20 3.96
CA SER A 56 -5.37 -1.46 4.67
C SER A 56 -4.24 -2.27 4.01
N THR A 57 -4.16 -2.26 2.69
CA THR A 57 -3.10 -2.96 1.95
C THR A 57 -1.76 -2.26 2.10
N GLY A 58 -1.74 -0.93 2.00
CA GLY A 58 -0.54 -0.13 2.22
C GLY A 58 0.04 -0.28 3.63
N LYS A 59 -0.81 -0.37 4.66
CA LYS A 59 -0.36 -0.67 6.05
C LYS A 59 0.41 -1.99 6.17
N ILE A 60 0.03 -3.01 5.41
CA ILE A 60 0.78 -4.28 5.40
C ILE A 60 2.15 -4.10 4.76
N ILE A 61 2.20 -3.45 3.60
CA ILE A 61 3.45 -3.18 2.89
C ILE A 61 4.39 -2.35 3.78
N LEU A 62 3.85 -1.34 4.46
CA LEU A 62 4.59 -0.49 5.39
C LEU A 62 5.12 -1.30 6.58
N SER A 63 4.31 -2.17 7.17
CA SER A 63 4.75 -3.05 8.26
C SER A 63 5.87 -4.00 7.81
N ASP A 64 5.74 -4.60 6.63
CA ASP A 64 6.79 -5.44 6.02
C ASP A 64 8.08 -4.62 5.82
N HIS A 65 7.97 -3.37 5.37
CA HIS A 65 9.10 -2.48 5.15
C HIS A 65 9.79 -2.06 6.46
N ILE A 66 9.02 -1.69 7.49
CA ILE A 66 9.53 -1.36 8.82
C ILE A 66 10.33 -2.54 9.39
N ASN A 67 9.75 -3.74 9.37
CA ASN A 67 10.40 -4.92 9.95
C ASN A 67 11.74 -5.21 9.27
N HIS A 68 11.82 -5.16 7.94
CA HIS A 68 13.09 -5.37 7.24
C HIS A 68 14.09 -4.22 7.44
N CYS A 69 13.65 -2.97 7.36
CA CYS A 69 14.54 -1.81 7.51
C CYS A 69 15.15 -1.73 8.91
N LEU A 70 14.38 -2.03 9.96
CA LEU A 70 14.88 -2.03 11.33
C LEU A 70 15.90 -3.16 11.58
N ILE A 71 15.67 -4.35 11.03
CA ILE A 71 16.63 -5.46 11.13
C ILE A 71 17.96 -5.08 10.45
N HIS A 72 17.90 -4.57 9.22
CA HIS A 72 19.11 -4.17 8.49
C HIS A 72 19.84 -2.98 9.14
N ALA A 73 19.12 -1.96 9.61
CA ALA A 73 19.72 -0.81 10.29
C ALA A 73 20.48 -1.23 11.56
N TYR A 74 19.93 -2.20 12.31
CA TYR A 74 20.58 -2.76 13.49
C TYR A 74 21.82 -3.60 13.15
N GLU A 75 21.73 -4.46 12.12
CA GLU A 75 22.84 -5.32 11.70
C GLU A 75 24.01 -4.52 11.08
N GLU A 76 23.71 -3.47 10.32
CA GLU A 76 24.70 -2.69 9.56
C GLU A 76 25.17 -1.41 10.29
N ASN A 77 24.65 -1.10 11.48
CA ASN A 77 24.81 0.21 12.15
C ASN A 77 24.53 1.41 11.22
N ASN A 78 23.59 1.26 10.30
CA ASN A 78 23.33 2.22 9.24
C ASN A 78 22.05 3.02 9.52
N THR A 79 22.22 4.25 10.02
CA THR A 79 21.11 5.16 10.33
C THR A 79 20.40 5.70 9.08
N GLU A 80 21.03 5.66 7.90
CA GLU A 80 20.46 6.16 6.64
C GLU A 80 19.22 5.35 6.20
N VAL A 81 19.13 4.09 6.65
CA VAL A 81 17.95 3.22 6.43
C VAL A 81 16.72 3.73 7.19
N ILE A 82 16.92 4.35 8.36
CA ILE A 82 15.84 4.93 9.16
C ILE A 82 15.26 6.18 8.50
N ASP A 83 16.10 7.01 7.88
CA ASP A 83 15.65 8.20 7.15
C ASP A 83 14.77 7.82 5.94
N LYS A 84 15.18 6.79 5.18
CA LYS A 84 14.37 6.25 4.08
C LYS A 84 13.03 5.68 4.56
N LEU A 85 13.02 5.04 5.73
CA LEU A 85 11.79 4.54 6.33
C LEU A 85 10.84 5.68 6.69
N ASN A 86 11.35 6.75 7.31
CA ASN A 86 10.57 7.95 7.64
C ASN A 86 9.97 8.59 6.37
N ASP A 87 10.76 8.72 5.30
CA ASP A 87 10.29 9.23 4.00
C ASP A 87 9.14 8.38 3.42
N ALA A 88 9.21 7.06 3.54
CA ALA A 88 8.16 6.15 3.08
C ALA A 88 6.88 6.29 3.91
N ILE A 89 7.00 6.48 5.23
CA ILE A 89 5.87 6.73 6.14
C ILE A 89 5.20 8.06 5.77
N ASP A 90 5.97 9.14 5.61
CA ASP A 90 5.45 10.48 5.31
C ASP A 90 4.68 10.51 3.98
N LYS A 91 5.15 9.78 2.96
CA LYS A 91 4.45 9.65 1.68
C LYS A 91 3.15 8.85 1.78
N PHE A 92 3.08 7.90 2.71
CA PHE A 92 1.90 7.06 2.89
C PHE A 92 0.82 7.71 3.76
N LEU A 93 1.22 8.59 4.69
CA LEU A 93 0.30 9.29 5.60
C LEU A 93 -0.25 10.61 5.04
N LYS A 94 0.37 11.16 3.99
CA LYS A 94 -0.18 12.28 3.20
C LYS A 94 -1.38 11.85 2.37
#